data_AF-A0A8S0TZL4-F1
#
_entry.id   AF-A0A8S0TZL4-F1
#
_cell.length_a   1.000
_cell.length_b   1.000
_cell.length_c   1.000
_cell.angle_alpha   90.00
_cell.angle_beta   90.00
_cell.angle_gamma   90.00
#
_symmetry.space_group_name_H-M   'P 1'
#
loop_
_entity.id
_entity.type
_entity.pdbx_description
1 polymer ?
#
loop_
_entity_poly.entity_id
_entity_poly.type
_entity_poly.pdbx_seq_one_letter_code
_entity_poly.pdbx_strand_id
1 'polypeptide(L)'
;MKTCESAIQLREKGKVVVADTTLKWLGAVHLQKGVINPHFEVVKKALLRTVKEAMGDKWSEKMTGAWAQAYDLLAIAIQDEMNAEAPAA
;
A
#
# COMPACT_ATOMS: atom_id res chain seq x y z
N MET A 1 16.35 -5.19 9.18
CA MET A 1 15.66 -3.96 8.72
C MET A 1 15.06 -4.24 7.33
N LYS A 2 13.79 -4.66 7.26
CA LYS A 2 13.13 -5.11 6.01
C LYS A 2 13.03 -4.01 4.94
N THR A 3 12.91 -2.75 5.37
CA THR A 3 12.77 -1.59 4.46
C THR A 3 13.99 -1.36 3.56
N CYS A 4 15.20 -1.59 4.06
CA CYS A 4 16.41 -1.44 3.24
C CYS A 4 16.53 -2.55 2.19
N GLU A 5 16.12 -3.76 2.53
CA GLU A 5 16.08 -4.88 1.58
C GLU A 5 15.08 -4.62 0.44
N SER A 6 13.88 -4.12 0.76
CA SER A 6 12.90 -3.72 -0.27
C SER A 6 13.42 -2.57 -1.15
N ALA A 7 14.12 -1.59 -0.58
CA ALA A 7 14.72 -0.50 -1.34
C ALA A 7 15.82 -1.00 -2.30
N ILE A 8 16.64 -1.96 -1.86
CA ILE A 8 17.65 -2.61 -2.71
C ILE A 8 16.97 -3.38 -3.85
N GLN A 9 15.96 -4.19 -3.55
CA GLN A 9 15.21 -4.94 -4.56
C GLN A 9 14.58 -4.02 -5.62
N LEU A 10 13.99 -2.90 -5.19
CA LEU A 10 13.44 -1.91 -6.11
C LEU A 10 14.52 -1.31 -7.00
N ARG A 11 15.68 -0.94 -6.44
CA ARG A 11 16.81 -0.40 -7.20
C ARG A 11 17.36 -1.38 -8.24
N GLU A 12 17.48 -2.65 -7.89
CA GLU A 12 18.10 -3.67 -8.75
C GLU A 12 17.13 -4.27 -9.77
N LYS A 13 15.87 -4.48 -9.38
CA LYS A 13 14.89 -5.26 -10.17
C LYS A 13 13.74 -4.41 -10.71
N GLY A 14 13.65 -3.14 -10.34
CA GLY A 14 12.54 -2.25 -10.70
C GLY A 14 11.20 -2.64 -10.06
N LYS A 15 11.18 -3.65 -9.17
CA LYS A 15 9.99 -4.13 -8.47
C LYS A 15 10.35 -4.63 -7.07
N VAL A 16 9.41 -4.49 -6.14
CA VAL A 16 9.45 -5.15 -4.83
C VAL A 16 8.50 -6.32 -4.88
N VAL A 17 8.96 -7.52 -4.50
CA VAL A 17 8.09 -8.69 -4.40
C VAL A 17 7.53 -8.73 -2.98
N VAL A 18 6.23 -8.48 -2.85
CA VAL A 18 5.49 -8.81 -1.63
C VAL A 18 5.12 -10.28 -1.74
N ALA A 19 5.41 -11.07 -0.72
CA ALA A 19 5.07 -12.49 -0.74
C ALA A 19 3.55 -12.67 -0.81
N ASP A 20 3.07 -13.53 -1.72
CA ASP A 20 1.62 -13.77 -1.94
C ASP A 20 0.88 -14.15 -0.66
N THR A 21 1.52 -14.90 0.23
CA THR A 21 0.96 -15.25 1.56
C THR A 21 0.67 -14.03 2.43
N THR A 22 1.44 -12.96 2.28
CA THR A 22 1.24 -11.70 2.99
C THR A 22 0.06 -10.93 2.43
N LEU A 23 -0.10 -10.87 1.10
CA LEU A 23 -1.23 -10.19 0.46
C LEU A 23 -2.55 -10.91 0.77
N LYS A 24 -2.59 -12.25 0.66
CA LYS A 24 -3.74 -13.07 1.06
C LYS A 24 -4.16 -12.83 2.51
N TRP A 25 -3.19 -12.85 3.42
CA TRP A 25 -3.45 -12.58 4.84
C TRP A 25 -3.98 -11.15 5.06
N LEU A 26 -3.41 -10.15 4.38
CA LEU A 26 -3.91 -8.79 4.45
C LEU A 26 -5.35 -8.69 3.93
N GLY A 27 -5.66 -9.28 2.77
CA GLY A 27 -7.01 -9.31 2.21
C GLY A 27 -8.03 -9.91 3.19
N ALA A 28 -7.73 -11.10 3.73
CA ALA A 28 -8.59 -11.78 4.69
C ALA A 28 -8.83 -10.95 5.96
N VAL A 29 -7.80 -10.31 6.52
CA VAL A 29 -7.94 -9.45 7.70
C VAL A 29 -8.77 -8.20 7.39
N HIS A 30 -8.56 -7.55 6.23
CA HIS A 30 -9.35 -6.37 5.85
C HIS A 30 -10.83 -6.73 5.66
N LEU A 31 -11.13 -7.86 5.02
CA LEU A 31 -12.49 -8.38 4.87
C LEU A 31 -13.13 -8.69 6.22
N GLN A 32 -12.43 -9.43 7.10
CA GLN A 32 -12.89 -9.75 8.46
C GLN A 32 -13.22 -8.50 9.29
N LYS A 33 -12.50 -7.39 9.06
CA LYS A 33 -12.70 -6.11 9.76
C LYS A 33 -13.73 -5.20 9.09
N GLY A 34 -14.36 -5.64 7.99
CA GLY A 34 -15.37 -4.86 7.28
C GLY A 34 -14.80 -3.62 6.58
N VAL A 35 -13.55 -3.69 6.12
CA VAL A 35 -12.95 -2.60 5.34
C VAL A 35 -13.61 -2.52 3.97
N ILE A 36 -13.91 -1.30 3.52
CA ILE A 36 -14.50 -1.00 2.21
C ILE A 36 -13.62 -0.02 1.44
N ASN A 37 -13.80 0.07 0.12
CA ASN A 37 -12.97 0.91 -0.77
C ASN A 37 -12.81 2.37 -0.27
N PRO A 38 -13.86 3.06 0.23
CA PRO A 38 -13.70 4.40 0.79
C PRO A 38 -12.68 4.53 1.94
N HIS A 39 -12.46 3.47 2.74
CA HIS A 39 -11.47 3.51 3.81
C HIS A 39 -10.03 3.61 3.27
N PHE A 40 -9.73 2.96 2.13
CA PHE A 40 -8.42 3.07 1.50
C PHE A 40 -8.12 4.50 1.05
N GLU A 41 -9.11 5.23 0.54
CA GLU A 41 -8.95 6.63 0.14
C GLU A 41 -8.69 7.56 1.34
N VAL A 42 -9.36 7.31 2.47
CA VAL A 42 -9.13 8.07 3.70
C VAL A 42 -7.70 7.84 4.20
N VAL A 43 -7.25 6.57 4.23
CA VAL A 43 -5.89 6.21 4.65
C VAL A 43 -4.84 6.80 3.71
N LYS A 44 -5.06 6.79 2.38
CA LYS A 44 -4.16 7.43 1.40
C LYS A 44 -3.89 8.89 1.75
N LYS A 45 -4.96 9.65 1.99
CA LYS A 45 -4.88 11.08 2.32
C LYS A 45 -4.13 11.30 3.64
N ALA A 46 -4.46 10.52 4.67
CA ALA A 46 -3.79 10.58 5.96
C ALA A 46 -2.30 10.24 5.84
N LEU A 47 -1.96 9.15 5.16
CA LEU A 47 -0.57 8.71 4.94
C LEU A 47 0.26 9.78 4.24
N LEU A 48 -0.22 10.29 3.10
CA LEU A 48 0.50 11.32 2.33
C LEU A 48 0.72 12.59 3.16
N ARG A 49 -0.29 13.00 3.93
CA ARG A 49 -0.18 14.14 4.85
C ARG A 49 0.87 13.88 5.92
N THR A 50 0.83 12.73 6.59
CA THR A 50 1.77 12.37 7.66
C THR A 50 3.21 12.30 7.16
N VAL A 51 3.45 11.68 5.99
CA VAL A 51 4.81 11.62 5.42
C VAL A 51 5.29 13.00 5.02
N LYS A 52 4.43 13.84 4.42
CA LYS A 52 4.76 15.23 4.09
C LYS A 52 5.15 16.03 5.34
N GLU A 53 4.36 15.96 6.40
CA GLU A 53 4.63 16.63 7.67
C GLU A 53 5.94 16.13 8.30
N ALA A 54 6.21 14.82 8.29
CA ALA A 54 7.44 14.24 8.82
C ALA A 54 8.70 14.62 8.03
N MET A 55 8.57 14.87 6.72
CA MET A 55 9.68 15.21 5.85
C MET A 55 9.99 16.70 5.79
N GLY A 56 9.03 17.57 6.16
CA GLY A 56 9.17 19.01 6.14
C GLY A 56 9.70 19.51 4.79
N ASP A 57 10.78 20.29 4.82
CA ASP A 57 11.39 20.93 3.64
C ASP A 57 11.99 19.94 2.63
N LYS A 58 12.16 18.66 2.99
CA LYS A 58 12.67 17.62 2.08
C LYS A 58 11.57 17.02 1.19
N TRP A 59 10.30 17.33 1.45
CA TRP A 59 9.19 16.86 0.63
C TRP A 59 9.14 17.59 -0.71
N SER A 60 8.84 16.87 -1.80
CA SER A 60 8.67 17.45 -3.13
C SER A 60 7.40 16.95 -3.80
N GLU A 61 6.91 17.66 -4.80
CA GLU A 61 5.73 17.25 -5.58
C GLU A 61 5.93 15.89 -6.25
N LYS A 62 7.14 15.62 -6.74
CA LYS A 62 7.52 14.31 -7.28
C LYS A 62 7.34 13.20 -6.25
N MET A 63 7.68 13.47 -4.98
CA MET A 63 7.46 12.50 -3.89
C MET A 63 5.97 12.29 -3.61
N THR A 64 5.14 13.34 -3.67
CA THR A 64 3.68 13.18 -3.55
C THR A 64 3.14 12.20 -4.59
N GLY A 65 3.51 12.38 -5.86
CA GLY A 65 3.08 11.49 -6.93
C GLY A 65 3.56 10.05 -6.74
N ALA A 66 4.85 9.86 -6.41
CA ALA A 66 5.43 8.54 -6.21
C ALA A 66 4.81 7.78 -5.02
N TRP A 67 4.61 8.45 -3.89
CA TRP A 67 3.96 7.84 -2.72
C TRP A 67 2.49 7.55 -2.97
N ALA A 68 1.76 8.43 -3.67
CA ALA A 68 0.37 8.20 -4.02
C ALA A 68 0.22 6.97 -4.92
N GLN A 69 1.05 6.86 -5.96
CA GLN A 69 1.06 5.72 -6.87
C GLN A 69 1.45 4.42 -6.16
N ALA A 70 2.46 4.45 -5.29
CA ALA A 70 2.87 3.29 -4.51
C ALA A 70 1.73 2.78 -3.61
N TYR A 71 1.01 3.70 -2.96
CA TYR A 71 -0.15 3.36 -2.16
C TYR A 71 -1.28 2.76 -3.00
N ASP A 72 -1.60 3.36 -4.16
CA ASP A 72 -2.67 2.89 -5.04
C ASP A 72 -2.42 1.46 -5.50
N LEU A 73 -1.19 1.14 -5.92
CA LEU A 73 -0.82 -0.21 -6.34
C LEU A 73 -0.97 -1.22 -5.20
N LEU A 74 -0.59 -0.85 -3.97
CA LEU A 74 -0.76 -1.72 -2.81
C LEU A 74 -2.25 -1.88 -2.44
N ALA A 75 -3.03 -0.80 -2.49
CA ALA A 75 -4.45 -0.82 -2.20
C ALA A 75 -5.22 -1.70 -3.19
N ILE A 76 -4.87 -1.63 -4.48
CA ILE A 76 -5.42 -2.51 -5.53
C ILE A 76 -5.10 -3.97 -5.20
N ALA A 77 -3.84 -4.30 -4.93
CA ALA A 77 -3.43 -5.67 -4.62
C ALA A 77 -4.16 -6.25 -3.39
N ILE A 78 -4.39 -5.44 -2.35
CA ILE A 78 -5.16 -5.89 -1.17
C ILE A 78 -6.65 -6.03 -1.51
N GLN A 79 -7.24 -5.10 -2.26
CA GLN A 79 -8.64 -5.17 -2.68
C GLN A 79 -8.90 -6.39 -3.57
N ASP A 80 -7.97 -6.77 -4.45
CA ASP A 80 -8.07 -7.98 -5.26
C ASP A 80 -8.12 -9.23 -4.38
N GLU A 81 -7.28 -9.32 -3.35
CA GLU A 81 -7.32 -10.43 -2.37
C GLU A 81 -8.58 -10.41 -1.51
N MET A 82 -9.09 -9.22 -1.12
CA MET A 82 -10.38 -9.10 -0.43
C MET A 82 -11.53 -9.65 -1.28
N ASN A 83 -11.54 -9.34 -2.58
CA ASN A 83 -12.55 -9.81 -3.52
C ASN A 83 -12.43 -11.32 -3.80
N ALA A 84 -11.21 -11.86 -3.81
CA ALA A 84 -10.95 -13.28 -3.99
C ALA A 84 -11.38 -14.12 -2.76
N GLU A 85 -11.26 -13.55 -1.55
CA GLU A 85 -11.65 -14.19 -0.29
C GLU A 85 -13.15 -14.03 0.03
N ALA A 86 -13.83 -13.05 -0.59
CA ALA A 86 -15.25 -12.83 -0.38
C ALA A 86 -16.07 -14.06 -0.81
N PRO A 87 -17.04 -14.53 0.01
CA PRO A 87 -17.90 -15.63 -0.40
C PRO A 87 -18.64 -15.26 -1.68
N ALA A 88 -18.71 -16.20 -2.63
CA ALA A 88 -19.49 -16.03 -3.85
C ALA A 88 -20.93 -15.66 -3.47
N ALA A 89 -21.41 -14.54 -4.02
CA ALA A 89 -22.77 -14.05 -3.84
C ALA A 89 -23.80 -14.96 -4.52
#